data_AF-A0A972QVD1-F1
#
_entry.id   AF-A0A972QVD1-F1
#
_cell.length_a   1.000
_cell.length_b   1.000
_cell.length_c   1.000
_cell.angle_alpha   90.00
_cell.angle_beta   90.00
_cell.angle_gamma   90.00
#
_symmetry.space_group_name_H-M   'P 1'
#
loop_
_entity.id
_entity.type
_entity.pdbx_description
1 polymer ?
#
loop_
_entity_poly.entity_id
_entity_poly.type
_entity_poly.pdbx_seq_one_letter_code
_entity_poly.pdbx_strand_id
1 'polypeptide(L)'
;MNQEILQELKSWFVEYVATFKTGKADYDGDIVLKEDHTKRVCQEMLYIGENLDLTKSDLQLAEVMALFHDVGRFEQYARYGTFADRVSVNHAEFGVQILKEKQTLNNLGNEDQELIFRAIAYHNRQFLPKDESERCLYFSKLLRDADKLDIWKVFTDSYIDGANLSKAVIHGLQDTSGISDTLYNDLIRGNVANYADAKNLNDFKLLQTGWVYDVNFIPTFRRIQERGYLIATRNALPQSAQIDEIFKVTESYLKAHIQNVQ
;
A
#
# COMPACT_ATOMS: atom_id res chain seq x y z
N MET A 1 3.06 -8.66 -22.98
CA MET A 1 1.90 -9.53 -22.63
C MET A 1 0.72 -9.22 -23.56
N ASN A 2 -0.06 -10.20 -24.03
CA ASN A 2 -1.27 -9.90 -24.83
C ASN A 2 -2.44 -9.52 -23.90
N GLN A 3 -3.51 -8.92 -24.44
CA GLN A 3 -4.67 -8.52 -23.62
C GLN A 3 -5.46 -9.71 -23.07
N GLU A 4 -5.43 -10.85 -23.75
CA GLU A 4 -6.13 -12.06 -23.35
C GLU A 4 -5.57 -12.62 -22.03
N ILE A 5 -4.25 -12.77 -21.92
CA ILE A 5 -3.59 -13.21 -20.67
C ILE A 5 -3.93 -12.27 -19.51
N LEU A 6 -3.92 -10.96 -19.72
CA LEU A 6 -4.29 -10.01 -18.67
C LEU A 6 -5.74 -10.22 -18.19
N GLN A 7 -6.68 -10.54 -19.08
CA GLN A 7 -8.06 -10.83 -18.70
C GLN A 7 -8.18 -12.17 -17.97
N GLU A 8 -7.43 -13.20 -18.38
CA GLU A 8 -7.35 -14.47 -17.65
C GLU A 8 -6.87 -14.26 -16.21
N LEU A 9 -5.82 -13.45 -16.02
CA LEU A 9 -5.28 -13.12 -14.69
C LEU A 9 -6.30 -12.35 -13.82
N LYS A 10 -7.07 -11.44 -14.42
CA LYS A 10 -8.16 -10.72 -13.74
C LYS A 10 -9.29 -11.66 -13.33
N SER A 11 -9.70 -12.55 -14.22
CA SER A 11 -10.72 -13.57 -13.91
C SER A 11 -10.25 -14.49 -12.78
N TRP A 12 -8.99 -14.94 -12.83
CA TRP A 12 -8.40 -15.74 -11.76
C TRP A 12 -8.44 -15.02 -10.41
N PHE A 13 -8.09 -13.72 -10.37
CA PHE A 13 -8.13 -12.94 -9.13
C PHE A 13 -9.55 -12.90 -8.54
N VAL A 14 -10.55 -12.61 -9.38
CA VAL A 14 -11.95 -12.55 -8.95
C VAL A 14 -12.43 -13.90 -8.41
N GLU A 15 -12.13 -14.99 -9.12
CA GLU A 15 -12.47 -16.35 -8.69
C GLU A 15 -11.78 -16.71 -7.37
N TYR A 16 -10.49 -16.39 -7.23
CA TYR A 16 -9.71 -16.62 -6.02
C TYR A 16 -10.31 -15.88 -4.82
N VAL A 17 -10.58 -14.58 -4.94
CA VAL A 17 -11.18 -13.78 -3.86
C VAL A 17 -12.58 -14.28 -3.49
N ALA A 18 -13.37 -14.71 -4.47
CA ALA A 18 -14.71 -15.24 -4.22
C ALA A 18 -14.71 -16.46 -3.28
N THR A 19 -13.64 -17.27 -3.28
CA THR A 19 -13.52 -18.43 -2.38
C THR A 19 -13.44 -18.05 -0.89
N PHE A 20 -13.11 -16.80 -0.57
CA PHE A 20 -13.02 -16.31 0.80
C PHE A 20 -14.32 -15.68 1.31
N LYS A 21 -15.29 -15.43 0.43
CA LYS A 21 -16.58 -14.85 0.83
C LYS A 21 -17.49 -15.92 1.43
N THR A 22 -18.03 -15.63 2.60
CA THR A 22 -18.81 -16.58 3.43
C THR A 22 -20.31 -16.31 3.39
N GLY A 23 -20.73 -15.16 2.86
CA GLY A 23 -22.09 -14.65 2.93
C GLY A 23 -22.43 -13.94 4.24
N LYS A 24 -21.47 -13.83 5.18
CA LYS A 24 -21.64 -13.12 6.45
C LYS A 24 -21.10 -11.70 6.33
N ALA A 25 -21.97 -10.70 6.40
CA ALA A 25 -21.63 -9.30 6.16
C ALA A 25 -20.41 -8.81 6.96
N ASP A 26 -20.33 -9.13 8.25
CA ASP A 26 -19.24 -8.65 9.12
C ASP A 26 -17.87 -9.20 8.70
N TYR A 27 -17.80 -10.48 8.29
CA TYR A 27 -16.55 -11.08 7.83
C TYR A 27 -16.21 -10.66 6.40
N ASP A 28 -17.21 -10.69 5.52
CA ASP A 28 -17.05 -10.39 4.10
C ASP A 28 -16.71 -8.91 3.88
N GLY A 29 -17.03 -8.01 4.82
CA GLY A 29 -16.67 -6.60 4.77
C GLY A 29 -15.16 -6.36 4.66
N ASP A 30 -14.34 -7.10 5.42
CA ASP A 30 -12.88 -7.00 5.36
C ASP A 30 -12.31 -7.58 4.06
N ILE A 31 -12.92 -8.67 3.55
CA ILE A 31 -12.57 -9.27 2.26
C ILE A 31 -12.88 -8.30 1.12
N VAL A 32 -14.07 -7.69 1.13
CA VAL A 32 -14.51 -6.71 0.13
C VAL A 32 -13.64 -5.46 0.19
N LEU A 33 -13.30 -4.96 1.38
CA LEU A 33 -12.38 -3.84 1.54
C LEU A 33 -11.03 -4.11 0.86
N LYS A 34 -10.49 -5.32 1.01
CA LYS A 34 -9.23 -5.73 0.37
C LYS A 34 -9.34 -5.97 -1.13
N GLU A 35 -10.47 -6.49 -1.59
CA GLU A 35 -10.77 -6.60 -3.02
C GLU A 35 -10.84 -5.22 -3.68
N ASP A 36 -11.57 -4.28 -3.08
CA ASP A 36 -11.73 -2.94 -3.62
C ASP A 36 -10.45 -2.11 -3.48
N HIS A 37 -9.66 -2.35 -2.43
CA HIS A 37 -8.30 -1.83 -2.31
C HIS A 37 -7.45 -2.26 -3.50
N THR A 38 -7.41 -3.56 -3.81
CA THR A 38 -6.65 -4.07 -4.97
C THR A 38 -7.08 -3.39 -6.28
N LYS A 39 -8.39 -3.22 -6.50
CA LYS A 39 -8.91 -2.53 -7.70
C LYS A 39 -8.43 -1.08 -7.78
N ARG A 40 -8.43 -0.35 -6.67
CA ARG A 40 -7.96 1.04 -6.61
C ARG A 40 -6.44 1.14 -6.75
N VAL A 41 -5.68 0.20 -6.18
CA VAL A 41 -4.22 0.12 -6.40
C VAL A 41 -3.91 -0.11 -7.88
N CYS A 42 -4.66 -0.98 -8.59
CA CYS A 42 -4.51 -1.11 -10.04
C CYS A 42 -4.75 0.22 -10.77
N GLN A 43 -5.75 1.00 -10.36
CA GLN A 43 -6.04 2.31 -10.95
C GLN A 43 -4.92 3.33 -10.69
N GLU A 44 -4.40 3.39 -9.46
CA GLU A 44 -3.27 4.28 -9.14
C GLU A 44 -1.98 3.85 -9.84
N MET A 45 -1.75 2.54 -9.95
CA MET A 45 -0.60 1.98 -10.66
C MET A 45 -0.59 2.40 -12.13
N LEU A 46 -1.74 2.28 -12.81
CA LEU A 46 -1.89 2.73 -14.19
C LEU A 46 -1.77 4.25 -14.31
N TYR A 47 -2.40 5.01 -13.41
CA TYR A 47 -2.31 6.47 -13.40
C TYR A 47 -0.86 6.96 -13.27
N ILE A 48 -0.10 6.43 -12.29
CA ILE A 48 1.30 6.82 -12.12
C ILE A 48 2.11 6.39 -13.34
N GLY A 49 1.93 5.17 -13.83
CA GLY A 49 2.64 4.66 -15.01
C GLY A 49 2.39 5.48 -16.28
N GLU A 50 1.14 5.88 -16.54
CA GLU A 50 0.78 6.72 -17.68
C GLU A 50 1.43 8.11 -17.59
N ASN A 51 1.49 8.70 -16.39
CA ASN A 51 2.15 9.98 -16.15
C ASN A 51 3.69 9.89 -16.11
N LEU A 52 4.25 8.69 -16.24
CA LEU A 52 5.67 8.41 -16.41
C LEU A 52 5.99 7.89 -17.81
N ASP A 53 5.04 7.98 -18.74
CA ASP A 53 5.16 7.54 -20.14
C ASP A 53 5.60 6.07 -20.28
N LEU A 54 5.14 5.18 -19.37
CA LEU A 54 5.41 3.75 -19.49
C LEU A 54 4.85 3.19 -20.80
N THR A 55 5.58 2.24 -21.38
CA THR A 55 5.10 1.53 -22.56
C THR A 55 3.85 0.73 -22.22
N LYS A 56 3.03 0.41 -23.23
CA LYS A 56 1.86 -0.46 -23.06
C LYS A 56 2.22 -1.79 -22.38
N SER A 57 3.38 -2.36 -22.70
CA SER A 57 3.81 -3.63 -22.09
C SER A 57 4.19 -3.45 -20.62
N ASP A 58 4.84 -2.35 -20.27
CA ASP A 58 5.20 -2.04 -18.88
C ASP A 58 3.96 -1.72 -18.04
N LEU A 59 2.98 -1.00 -18.58
CA LEU A 59 1.70 -0.74 -17.93
C LEU A 59 0.94 -2.04 -17.62
N GLN A 60 0.96 -2.99 -18.56
CA GLN A 60 0.35 -4.29 -18.36
C GLN A 60 1.04 -5.11 -17.26
N LEU A 61 2.39 -5.07 -17.19
CA LEU A 61 3.14 -5.70 -16.10
C LEU A 61 2.85 -5.04 -14.75
N ALA A 62 2.85 -3.71 -14.73
CA ALA A 62 2.49 -2.91 -13.56
C ALA A 62 1.10 -3.27 -13.03
N GLU A 63 0.11 -3.38 -13.91
CA GLU A 63 -1.25 -3.76 -13.55
C GLU A 63 -1.32 -5.17 -12.94
N VAL A 64 -0.57 -6.14 -13.47
CA VAL A 64 -0.52 -7.50 -12.89
C VAL A 64 0.14 -7.51 -11.52
N MET A 65 1.20 -6.72 -11.32
CA MET A 65 1.83 -6.59 -10.00
C MET A 65 0.85 -6.01 -8.98
N ALA A 66 0.13 -4.94 -9.35
CA ALA A 66 -0.90 -4.33 -8.53
C ALA A 66 -2.07 -5.29 -8.26
N LEU A 67 -2.50 -6.06 -9.24
CA LEU A 67 -3.59 -7.03 -9.10
C LEU A 67 -3.26 -8.12 -8.07
N PHE A 68 -1.98 -8.51 -7.97
CA PHE A 68 -1.58 -9.65 -7.16
C PHE A 68 -0.82 -9.33 -5.88
N HIS A 69 -0.47 -8.06 -5.62
CA HIS A 69 0.37 -7.69 -4.47
C HIS A 69 -0.18 -8.18 -3.12
N ASP A 70 -1.50 -8.08 -2.95
CA ASP A 70 -2.20 -8.40 -1.69
C ASP A 70 -2.90 -9.77 -1.74
N VAL A 71 -2.59 -10.66 -2.70
CA VAL A 71 -3.18 -12.03 -2.79
C VAL A 71 -3.01 -12.82 -1.49
N GLY A 72 -1.89 -12.61 -0.78
CA GLY A 72 -1.64 -13.23 0.52
C GLY A 72 -2.58 -12.76 1.63
N ARG A 73 -3.21 -11.58 1.52
CA ARG A 73 -4.12 -11.03 2.55
C ARG A 73 -5.37 -11.87 2.75
N PHE A 74 -5.92 -12.41 1.67
CA PHE A 74 -7.16 -13.18 1.74
C PHE A 74 -6.97 -14.46 2.56
N GLU A 75 -5.89 -15.20 2.27
CA GLU A 75 -5.52 -16.41 3.01
C GLU A 75 -4.99 -16.08 4.41
N GLN A 76 -4.24 -14.98 4.58
CA GLN A 76 -3.82 -14.49 5.89
C GLN A 76 -5.04 -14.21 6.79
N TYR A 77 -6.05 -13.51 6.28
CA TYR A 77 -7.25 -13.21 7.05
C TYR A 77 -8.07 -14.46 7.36
N ALA A 78 -8.24 -15.36 6.39
CA ALA A 78 -8.94 -16.62 6.60
C ALA A 78 -8.29 -17.50 7.69
N ARG A 79 -6.95 -17.51 7.75
CA ARG A 79 -6.20 -18.33 8.72
C ARG A 79 -6.04 -17.67 10.09
N TYR A 80 -5.83 -16.36 10.13
CA TYR A 80 -5.39 -15.66 11.35
C TYR A 80 -6.38 -14.60 11.85
N GLY A 81 -7.41 -14.24 11.07
CA GLY A 81 -8.40 -13.23 11.44
C GLY A 81 -7.83 -11.81 11.57
N THR A 82 -6.68 -11.53 10.95
CA THR A 82 -6.00 -10.22 11.02
C THR A 82 -5.16 -9.97 9.78
N PHE A 83 -4.93 -8.69 9.45
CA PHE A 83 -3.95 -8.25 8.45
C PHE A 83 -2.61 -7.83 9.07
N ALA A 84 -2.42 -8.01 10.38
CA ALA A 84 -1.19 -7.64 11.04
C ALA A 84 -0.09 -8.71 10.82
N ASP A 85 0.84 -8.46 9.90
CA ASP A 85 1.94 -9.38 9.57
C ASP A 85 2.76 -9.81 10.80
N ARG A 86 3.03 -8.87 11.72
CA ARG A 86 3.85 -9.09 12.93
C ARG A 86 3.32 -10.17 13.88
N VAL A 87 2.02 -10.46 13.85
CA VAL A 87 1.37 -11.48 14.68
C VAL A 87 0.83 -12.65 13.85
N SER A 88 1.07 -12.64 12.53
CA SER A 88 0.57 -13.65 11.60
C SER A 88 1.69 -14.09 10.63
N VAL A 89 1.59 -13.74 9.35
CA VAL A 89 2.54 -14.07 8.28
C VAL A 89 2.82 -12.83 7.43
N ASN A 90 4.02 -12.74 6.84
CA ASN A 90 4.31 -11.75 5.81
C ASN A 90 3.44 -12.01 4.58
N HIS A 91 2.44 -11.15 4.35
CA HIS A 91 1.46 -11.34 3.27
C HIS A 91 2.08 -11.25 1.86
N ALA A 92 3.12 -10.46 1.66
CA ALA A 92 3.78 -10.29 0.37
C ALA A 92 4.50 -11.58 -0.05
N GLU A 93 5.30 -12.14 0.85
CA GLU A 93 5.99 -13.41 0.63
C GLU A 93 4.99 -14.57 0.50
N PHE A 94 3.94 -14.55 1.32
CA PHE A 94 2.88 -15.55 1.24
C PHE A 94 2.08 -15.47 -0.07
N GLY A 95 1.80 -14.27 -0.57
CA GLY A 95 1.17 -14.05 -1.87
C GLY A 95 2.00 -14.63 -3.01
N VAL A 96 3.32 -14.40 -3.00
CA VAL A 96 4.24 -15.00 -3.99
C VAL A 96 4.23 -16.53 -3.92
N GLN A 97 4.22 -17.11 -2.71
CA GLN A 97 4.12 -18.56 -2.55
C GLN A 97 2.81 -19.08 -3.19
N ILE A 98 1.67 -18.46 -2.89
CA ILE A 98 0.37 -18.86 -3.43
C ILE A 98 0.37 -18.80 -4.97
N LEU A 99 0.88 -17.72 -5.56
CA LEU A 99 0.93 -17.56 -7.01
C LEU A 99 1.82 -18.62 -7.69
N LYS A 100 2.94 -18.98 -7.07
CA LYS A 100 3.83 -20.06 -7.56
C LYS A 100 3.18 -21.43 -7.45
N GLU A 101 2.55 -21.75 -6.33
CA GLU A 101 1.86 -23.03 -6.12
C GLU A 101 0.67 -23.21 -7.07
N LYS A 102 -0.06 -22.12 -7.33
CA LYS A 102 -1.21 -22.10 -8.25
C LYS A 102 -0.81 -21.95 -9.72
N GLN A 103 0.48 -21.77 -10.01
CA GLN A 103 1.01 -21.64 -11.36
C GLN A 103 0.34 -20.51 -12.17
N THR A 104 -0.12 -19.46 -11.47
CA THR A 104 -0.98 -18.41 -12.04
C THR A 104 -0.31 -17.64 -13.18
N LEU A 105 1.03 -17.53 -13.16
CA LEU A 105 1.80 -16.73 -14.12
C LEU A 105 2.50 -17.57 -15.21
N ASN A 106 2.21 -18.87 -15.34
CA ASN A 106 2.92 -19.78 -16.26
C ASN A 106 2.80 -19.38 -17.75
N ASN A 107 1.78 -18.60 -18.11
CA ASN A 107 1.59 -18.09 -19.47
C ASN A 107 2.48 -16.87 -19.80
N LEU A 108 3.27 -16.38 -18.83
CA LEU A 108 4.22 -15.28 -18.99
C LEU A 108 5.66 -15.80 -19.18
N GLY A 109 6.51 -14.97 -19.81
CA GLY A 109 7.94 -15.27 -19.90
C GLY A 109 8.62 -15.26 -18.52
N ASN A 110 9.68 -16.07 -18.36
CA ASN A 110 10.36 -16.24 -17.07
C ASN A 110 10.85 -14.91 -16.46
N GLU A 111 11.32 -13.98 -17.30
CA GLU A 111 11.77 -12.65 -16.84
C GLU A 111 10.62 -11.82 -16.26
N ASP A 112 9.44 -11.84 -16.91
CA ASP A 112 8.24 -11.15 -16.43
C ASP A 112 7.72 -11.77 -15.13
N GLN A 113 7.72 -13.10 -15.04
CA GLN A 113 7.31 -13.80 -13.81
C GLN A 113 8.20 -13.42 -12.63
N GLU A 114 9.52 -13.48 -12.80
CA GLU A 114 10.47 -13.15 -11.73
C GLU A 114 10.35 -11.69 -11.31
N LEU A 115 10.18 -10.78 -12.28
CA LEU A 115 9.97 -9.37 -12.02
C LEU A 115 8.71 -9.13 -11.18
N ILE A 116 7.59 -9.79 -11.53
CA ILE A 116 6.32 -9.71 -10.79
C ILE A 116 6.50 -10.26 -9.37
N PHE A 117 7.07 -11.46 -9.23
CA PHE A 117 7.26 -12.07 -7.91
C PHE A 117 8.13 -11.21 -6.99
N ARG A 118 9.20 -10.61 -7.51
CA ARG A 118 10.07 -9.74 -6.70
C ARG A 118 9.38 -8.44 -6.33
N ALA A 119 8.72 -7.77 -7.28
CA ALA A 119 7.98 -6.53 -6.99
C ALA A 119 6.94 -6.76 -5.90
N ILE A 120 6.19 -7.87 -5.97
CA ILE A 120 5.26 -8.29 -4.92
C ILE A 120 6.03 -8.56 -3.62
N ALA A 121 7.07 -9.39 -3.60
CA ALA A 121 7.80 -9.72 -2.36
C ALA A 121 8.43 -8.49 -1.66
N TYR A 122 8.68 -7.42 -2.40
CA TYR A 122 9.34 -6.21 -1.88
C TYR A 122 8.36 -5.12 -1.45
N HIS A 123 7.08 -5.18 -1.80
CA HIS A 123 6.18 -4.05 -1.62
C HIS A 123 5.97 -3.67 -0.14
N ASN A 124 5.92 -4.65 0.77
CA ASN A 124 5.76 -4.39 2.20
C ASN A 124 7.09 -4.27 2.99
N ARG A 125 8.25 -4.38 2.31
CA ARG A 125 9.55 -4.30 3.01
C ARG A 125 9.84 -2.87 3.46
N GLN A 126 10.50 -2.75 4.60
CA GLN A 126 10.95 -1.45 5.11
C GLN A 126 11.98 -0.80 4.17
N PHE A 127 12.93 -1.59 3.68
CA PHE A 127 13.95 -1.15 2.74
C PHE A 127 14.01 -2.09 1.54
N LEU A 128 14.14 -1.52 0.34
CA LEU A 128 14.40 -2.29 -0.87
C LEU A 128 15.85 -2.83 -0.87
N PRO A 129 16.11 -4.02 -1.45
CA PRO A 129 17.46 -4.57 -1.55
C PRO A 129 18.39 -3.65 -2.34
N LYS A 130 19.66 -3.52 -1.91
CA LYS A 130 20.66 -2.72 -2.62
C LYS A 130 21.19 -3.41 -3.87
N ASP A 131 21.29 -4.73 -3.83
CA ASP A 131 21.83 -5.57 -4.90
C ASP A 131 20.70 -6.12 -5.79
N GLU A 132 19.86 -5.24 -6.34
CA GLU A 132 18.74 -5.59 -7.20
C GLU A 132 18.78 -4.79 -8.52
N SER A 133 18.19 -5.33 -9.57
CA SER A 133 18.13 -4.67 -10.88
C SER A 133 17.34 -3.36 -10.82
N GLU A 134 17.77 -2.36 -11.59
CA GLU A 134 17.08 -1.07 -11.70
C GLU A 134 15.61 -1.23 -12.10
N ARG A 135 15.33 -2.15 -13.04
CA ARG A 135 13.97 -2.47 -13.48
C ARG A 135 13.11 -3.02 -12.34
N CYS A 136 13.63 -3.96 -11.56
CA CYS A 136 12.88 -4.50 -10.41
C CYS A 136 12.66 -3.45 -9.32
N LEU A 137 13.68 -2.65 -9.01
CA LEU A 137 13.55 -1.54 -8.05
C LEU A 137 12.52 -0.50 -8.53
N TYR A 138 12.51 -0.18 -9.83
CA TYR A 138 11.55 0.75 -10.42
C TYR A 138 10.11 0.27 -10.23
N PHE A 139 9.78 -0.96 -10.62
CA PHE A 139 8.44 -1.51 -10.45
C PHE A 139 8.05 -1.74 -8.99
N SER A 140 9.01 -2.10 -8.13
CA SER A 140 8.77 -2.22 -6.68
C SER A 140 8.39 -0.86 -6.07
N LYS A 141 9.10 0.21 -6.45
CA LYS A 141 8.77 1.58 -6.05
C LYS A 141 7.41 2.00 -6.57
N LEU A 142 7.08 1.65 -7.83
CA LEU A 142 5.82 2.02 -8.46
C LEU A 142 4.64 1.38 -7.74
N LEU A 143 4.76 0.09 -7.42
CA LEU A 143 3.77 -0.65 -6.64
C LEU A 143 3.61 -0.08 -5.23
N ARG A 144 4.72 0.23 -4.55
CA ARG A 144 4.69 0.83 -3.20
C ARG A 144 4.00 2.19 -3.20
N ASP A 145 4.26 3.02 -4.21
CA ASP A 145 3.60 4.33 -4.35
C ASP A 145 2.09 4.17 -4.58
N ALA A 146 1.68 3.27 -5.48
CA ALA A 146 0.28 2.99 -5.78
C ALA A 146 -0.49 2.45 -4.56
N ASP A 147 0.11 1.52 -3.83
CA ASP A 147 -0.45 0.93 -2.60
C ASP A 147 -0.68 2.00 -1.52
N LYS A 148 0.34 2.83 -1.22
CA LYS A 148 0.22 3.93 -0.26
C LYS A 148 -0.88 4.92 -0.61
N LEU A 149 -1.05 5.26 -1.89
CA LEU A 149 -2.13 6.16 -2.32
C LEU A 149 -3.51 5.62 -1.96
N ASP A 150 -3.75 4.32 -2.14
CA ASP A 150 -5.04 3.75 -1.74
C ASP A 150 -5.17 3.58 -0.24
N ILE A 151 -4.10 3.19 0.46
CA ILE A 151 -4.13 3.10 1.93
C ILE A 151 -4.48 4.48 2.52
N TRP A 152 -3.82 5.56 2.07
CA TRP A 152 -4.21 6.92 2.49
C TRP A 152 -5.67 7.20 2.23
N LYS A 153 -6.18 6.87 1.03
CA LYS A 153 -7.61 7.04 0.70
C LYS A 153 -8.51 6.34 1.70
N VAL A 154 -8.32 5.04 1.92
CA VAL A 154 -9.15 4.23 2.83
C VAL A 154 -9.19 4.83 4.22
N PHE A 155 -8.02 5.19 4.76
CA PHE A 155 -7.93 5.75 6.10
C PHE A 155 -8.51 7.17 6.18
N THR A 156 -8.19 8.06 5.24
CA THR A 156 -8.73 9.43 5.28
C THR A 156 -10.23 9.48 5.07
N ASP A 157 -10.78 8.64 4.18
CA ASP A 157 -12.23 8.53 4.00
C ASP A 157 -12.89 8.06 5.31
N SER A 158 -12.31 7.06 5.99
CA SER A 158 -12.83 6.59 7.28
C SER A 158 -12.86 7.69 8.36
N TYR A 159 -11.86 8.58 8.35
CA TYR A 159 -11.79 9.71 9.28
C TYR A 159 -12.85 10.77 8.99
N ILE A 160 -13.12 11.02 7.69
CA ILE A 160 -14.09 12.03 7.23
C ILE A 160 -15.53 11.54 7.47
N ASP A 161 -15.80 10.28 7.12
CA ASP A 161 -17.13 9.69 7.19
C ASP A 161 -17.50 9.23 8.60
N GLY A 162 -16.53 9.20 9.53
CA GLY A 162 -16.71 8.67 10.88
C GLY A 162 -16.92 7.15 10.91
N ALA A 163 -16.49 6.45 9.86
CA ALA A 163 -16.62 5.01 9.74
C ALA A 163 -15.58 4.30 10.61
N ASN A 164 -16.01 3.32 11.39
CA ASN A 164 -15.12 2.49 12.19
C ASN A 164 -14.53 1.36 11.33
N LEU A 165 -13.23 1.43 11.07
CA LEU A 165 -12.49 0.32 10.48
C LEU A 165 -12.42 -0.87 11.46
N SER A 166 -12.44 -2.09 10.92
CA SER A 166 -12.38 -3.31 11.73
C SER A 166 -11.04 -3.42 12.48
N LYS A 167 -11.03 -4.19 13.58
CA LYS A 167 -9.78 -4.52 14.30
C LYS A 167 -8.73 -5.15 13.39
N ALA A 168 -9.14 -5.89 12.36
CA ALA A 168 -8.21 -6.48 11.40
C ALA A 168 -7.51 -5.40 10.57
N VAL A 169 -8.24 -4.38 10.12
CA VAL A 169 -7.72 -3.26 9.32
C VAL A 169 -6.85 -2.31 10.13
N ILE A 170 -7.23 -2.00 11.38
CA ILE A 170 -6.40 -1.17 12.29
C ILE A 170 -5.32 -1.97 13.03
N HIS A 171 -5.10 -3.23 12.64
CA HIS A 171 -4.08 -4.12 13.19
C HIS A 171 -4.16 -4.32 14.72
N GLY A 172 -5.37 -4.23 15.26
CA GLY A 172 -5.66 -4.37 16.69
C GLY A 172 -5.09 -3.26 17.57
N LEU A 173 -4.63 -2.15 16.99
CA LEU A 173 -4.11 -1.01 17.74
C LEU A 173 -5.21 -0.35 18.57
N GLN A 174 -4.85 0.13 19.74
CA GLN A 174 -5.78 0.78 20.65
C GLN A 174 -5.95 2.26 20.30
N ASP A 175 -7.14 2.79 20.54
CA ASP A 175 -7.40 4.23 20.46
C ASP A 175 -7.07 4.88 21.80
N THR A 176 -5.82 5.31 21.95
CA THR A 176 -5.33 5.98 23.16
C THR A 176 -4.72 7.33 22.81
N SER A 177 -4.75 8.26 23.75
CA SER A 177 -4.10 9.57 23.60
C SER A 177 -2.58 9.47 23.50
N GLY A 178 -1.97 10.42 22.81
CA GLY A 178 -0.52 10.60 22.74
C GLY A 178 0.13 9.92 21.55
N ILE A 179 1.43 10.18 21.40
CA ILE A 179 2.27 9.69 20.30
C ILE A 179 3.60 9.17 20.87
N SER A 180 4.24 8.25 20.16
CA SER A 180 5.54 7.69 20.51
C SER A 180 6.67 8.69 20.22
N ASP A 181 7.56 8.91 21.20
CA ASP A 181 8.73 9.79 21.04
C ASP A 181 9.66 9.31 19.91
N THR A 182 9.83 7.99 19.75
CA THR A 182 10.62 7.42 18.65
C THR A 182 10.04 7.84 17.31
N LEU A 183 8.72 7.72 17.16
CA LEU A 183 8.01 8.05 15.93
C LEU A 183 8.09 9.56 15.63
N TYR A 184 7.88 10.39 16.65
CA TYR A 184 8.08 11.84 16.51
C TYR A 184 9.50 12.18 16.02
N ASN A 185 10.53 11.60 16.64
CA ASN A 185 11.93 11.87 16.28
C ASN A 185 12.28 11.42 14.86
N ASP A 186 11.75 10.28 14.41
CA ASP A 186 11.96 9.82 13.04
C ASP A 186 11.33 10.77 12.03
N LEU A 187 10.07 11.17 12.24
CA LEU A 187 9.36 12.03 11.31
C LEU A 187 9.98 13.43 11.21
N ILE A 188 10.39 14.03 12.33
CA ILE A 188 11.06 15.34 12.31
C ILE A 188 12.40 15.29 11.57
N ARG A 189 13.08 14.13 11.55
CA ARG A 189 14.33 13.92 10.81
C ARG A 189 14.14 13.56 9.34
N GLY A 190 12.90 13.42 8.87
CA GLY A 190 12.60 12.99 7.51
C GLY A 190 12.77 11.49 7.28
N ASN A 191 12.75 10.68 8.34
CA ASN A 191 12.87 9.23 8.25
C ASN A 191 11.49 8.57 8.19
N VAL A 192 11.43 7.42 7.52
CA VAL A 192 10.27 6.53 7.56
C VAL A 192 10.27 5.80 8.90
N ALA A 193 9.23 6.03 9.71
CA ALA A 193 9.07 5.37 11.00
C ALA A 193 8.87 3.85 10.84
N ASN A 194 9.38 3.07 11.80
CA ASN A 194 9.18 1.63 11.82
C ASN A 194 7.77 1.30 12.35
N TYR A 195 7.08 0.38 11.67
CA TYR A 195 5.77 -0.09 12.11
C TYR A 195 5.77 -0.69 13.52
N ALA A 196 6.90 -1.29 13.95
CA ALA A 196 7.04 -1.82 15.30
C ALA A 196 6.94 -0.74 16.41
N ASP A 197 7.16 0.53 16.07
CA ASP A 197 7.10 1.65 17.03
C ASP A 197 5.70 2.22 17.22
N ALA A 198 4.71 1.80 16.40
CA ALA A 198 3.34 2.26 16.50
C ALA A 198 2.60 1.54 17.64
N LYS A 199 2.19 2.31 18.67
CA LYS A 199 1.54 1.76 19.88
C LYS A 199 0.03 1.98 19.90
N ASN A 200 -0.44 2.98 19.16
CA ASN A 200 -1.85 3.37 19.13
C ASN A 200 -2.28 3.91 17.75
N LEU A 201 -3.55 4.29 17.61
CA LEU A 201 -4.09 4.82 16.34
C LEU A 201 -3.49 6.17 15.92
N ASN A 202 -3.05 7.01 16.85
CA ASN A 202 -2.38 8.27 16.51
C ASN A 202 -0.99 7.99 15.94
N ASP A 203 -0.24 7.06 16.52
CA ASP A 203 1.03 6.60 15.96
C ASP A 203 0.83 6.02 14.56
N PHE A 204 -0.25 5.27 14.34
CA PHE A 204 -0.51 4.67 13.03
C PHE A 204 -0.80 5.72 11.96
N LYS A 205 -1.62 6.73 12.27
CA LYS A 205 -1.86 7.92 11.41
C LYS A 205 -0.56 8.67 11.09
N LEU A 206 0.31 8.85 12.08
CA LEU A 206 1.58 9.54 11.90
C LEU A 206 2.59 8.69 11.11
N LEU A 207 2.61 7.37 11.31
CA LEU A 207 3.41 6.46 10.50
C LEU A 207 3.01 6.55 9.03
N GLN A 208 1.70 6.55 8.73
CA GLN A 208 1.19 6.75 7.37
C GLN A 208 1.58 8.11 6.81
N THR A 209 1.59 9.16 7.66
CA THR A 209 2.05 10.51 7.27
C THR A 209 3.53 10.50 6.84
N GLY A 210 4.37 9.75 7.56
CA GLY A 210 5.79 9.59 7.26
C GLY A 210 6.11 8.88 5.95
N TRP A 211 5.16 8.16 5.35
CA TRP A 211 5.37 7.50 4.06
C TRP A 211 5.67 8.47 2.92
N VAL A 212 5.38 9.76 3.09
CA VAL A 212 5.78 10.81 2.13
C VAL A 212 7.29 10.78 1.86
N TYR A 213 8.12 10.37 2.84
CA TYR A 213 9.58 10.26 2.70
C TYR A 213 10.04 9.06 1.86
N ASP A 214 9.14 8.11 1.59
CA ASP A 214 9.39 6.92 0.76
C ASP A 214 8.52 6.91 -0.51
N VAL A 215 7.99 8.08 -0.91
CA VAL A 215 7.35 8.29 -2.21
C VAL A 215 8.43 8.50 -3.26
N ASN A 216 8.27 7.87 -4.42
CA ASN A 216 9.35 7.74 -5.41
C ASN A 216 9.10 8.54 -6.69
N PHE A 217 7.84 8.79 -7.04
CA PHE A 217 7.48 9.39 -8.32
C PHE A 217 6.70 10.70 -8.17
N ILE A 218 6.99 11.65 -9.07
CA ILE A 218 6.36 12.97 -9.10
C ILE A 218 4.84 12.91 -9.26
N PRO A 219 4.26 12.05 -10.13
CA PRO A 219 2.82 11.89 -10.20
C PRO A 219 2.20 11.47 -8.85
N THR A 220 2.88 10.63 -8.07
CA THR A 220 2.47 10.25 -6.72
C THR A 220 2.44 11.45 -5.78
N PHE A 221 3.51 12.27 -5.75
CA PHE A 221 3.56 13.49 -4.94
C PHE A 221 2.41 14.45 -5.29
N ARG A 222 2.14 14.68 -6.58
CA ARG A 222 1.02 15.51 -7.03
C ARG A 222 -0.31 14.94 -6.55
N ARG A 223 -0.52 13.63 -6.69
CA ARG A 223 -1.74 12.93 -6.24
C ARG A 223 -1.99 13.08 -4.74
N ILE A 224 -0.94 12.99 -3.92
CA ILE A 224 -1.01 13.20 -2.46
C ILE A 224 -1.46 14.63 -2.15
N GLN A 225 -0.89 15.62 -2.83
CA GLN A 225 -1.25 17.03 -2.63
C GLN A 225 -2.69 17.31 -3.07
N GLU A 226 -3.07 16.89 -4.28
CA GLU A 226 -4.40 17.11 -4.87
C GLU A 226 -5.53 16.53 -4.01
N ARG A 227 -5.30 15.36 -3.41
CA ARG A 227 -6.30 14.67 -2.57
C ARG A 227 -6.26 15.09 -1.11
N GLY A 228 -5.30 15.92 -0.70
CA GLY A 228 -5.24 16.49 0.64
C GLY A 228 -5.04 15.46 1.76
N TYR A 229 -4.37 14.33 1.49
CA TYR A 229 -4.24 13.23 2.46
C TYR A 229 -3.57 13.65 3.78
N LEU A 230 -2.53 14.48 3.70
CA LEU A 230 -1.87 15.00 4.90
C LEU A 230 -2.81 15.89 5.72
N ILE A 231 -3.59 16.75 5.06
CA ILE A 231 -4.54 17.64 5.73
C ILE A 231 -5.65 16.83 6.42
N ALA A 232 -6.23 15.86 5.71
CA ALA A 232 -7.25 14.97 6.26
C ALA A 232 -6.72 14.19 7.48
N THR A 233 -5.49 13.68 7.39
CA THR A 233 -4.84 12.97 8.51
C THR A 233 -4.58 13.90 9.70
N ARG A 234 -4.10 15.13 9.45
CA ARG A 234 -3.91 16.14 10.50
C ARG A 234 -5.21 16.44 11.23
N ASN A 235 -6.31 16.61 10.50
CA ASN A 235 -7.62 16.91 11.09
C ASN A 235 -8.17 15.76 11.94
N ALA A 236 -7.76 14.52 11.67
CA ALA A 236 -8.13 13.33 12.43
C ALA A 236 -7.26 13.08 13.68
N LEU A 237 -6.27 13.94 13.95
CA LEU A 237 -5.34 13.85 15.07
C LEU A 237 -5.63 14.95 16.12
N PRO A 238 -5.34 14.69 17.41
CA PRO A 238 -5.55 15.68 18.48
C PRO A 238 -4.69 16.94 18.27
N GLN A 239 -5.12 18.05 18.86
CA GLN A 239 -4.32 19.27 18.90
C GLN A 239 -3.05 19.03 19.74
N SER A 240 -1.88 19.22 19.14
CA SER A 240 -0.59 19.04 19.78
C SER A 240 0.50 19.79 19.00
N ALA A 241 1.35 20.52 19.70
CA ALA A 241 2.49 21.21 19.09
C ALA A 241 3.45 20.25 18.37
N GLN A 242 3.66 19.04 18.92
CA GLN A 242 4.50 18.02 18.29
C GLN A 242 3.88 17.52 16.97
N ILE A 243 2.56 17.33 16.95
CA ILE A 243 1.84 16.91 15.74
C ILE A 243 1.89 18.03 14.70
N ASP A 244 1.65 19.28 15.09
CA ASP A 244 1.74 20.44 14.19
C ASP A 244 3.12 20.58 13.57
N GLU A 245 4.18 20.33 14.34
CA GLU A 245 5.55 20.34 13.85
C GLU A 245 5.80 19.23 12.81
N ILE A 246 5.36 18.00 13.08
CA ILE A 246 5.46 16.89 12.12
C ILE A 246 4.81 17.29 10.80
N PHE A 247 3.55 17.78 10.83
CA PHE A 247 2.83 18.13 9.62
C PHE A 247 3.48 19.28 8.86
N LYS A 248 4.04 20.26 9.57
CA LYS A 248 4.83 21.33 8.95
C LYS A 248 6.01 20.76 8.15
N VAL A 249 6.81 19.86 8.74
CA VAL A 249 7.98 19.27 8.08
C VAL A 249 7.57 18.37 6.90
N THR A 250 6.55 17.53 7.07
CA THR A 250 6.09 16.61 6.01
C THR A 250 5.45 17.36 4.84
N GLU A 251 4.70 18.43 5.09
CA GLU A 251 4.14 19.27 4.04
C GLU A 251 5.24 20.04 3.29
N SER A 252 6.24 20.56 4.01
CA SER A 252 7.40 21.21 3.38
C SER A 252 8.14 20.24 2.47
N TYR A 253 8.34 18.99 2.91
CA TYR A 253 8.93 17.94 2.09
C TYR A 253 8.11 17.65 0.84
N LEU A 254 6.79 17.45 0.98
CA LEU A 254 5.87 17.23 -0.14
C LEU A 254 5.93 18.38 -1.17
N LYS A 255 5.85 19.62 -0.70
CA LYS A 255 5.87 20.82 -1.58
C LYS A 255 7.20 20.96 -2.32
N ALA A 256 8.33 20.71 -1.65
CA ALA A 256 9.65 20.78 -2.28
C ALA A 256 9.81 19.77 -3.44
N HIS A 257 9.28 18.55 -3.30
CA HIS A 257 9.37 17.54 -4.35
C HIS A 257 8.49 17.84 -5.57
N ILE A 258 7.39 18.57 -5.40
CA ILE A 258 6.54 19.01 -6.52
C ILE A 258 7.16 20.20 -7.25
N GLN A 259 7.80 21.13 -6.52
CA GLN A 259 8.36 22.37 -7.09
C GLN A 259 9.68 22.17 -7.84
N ASN A 260 10.49 21.17 -7.46
CA ASN A 260 11.78 20.91 -8.10
C ASN A 260 11.70 20.31 -9.53
N VAL A 261 10.50 20.27 -10.13
CA VAL A 261 10.22 19.64 -11.44
C VAL A 261 9.40 20.57 -12.36
N GLN A 262 9.30 21.86 -12.03
CA GLN A 262 8.84 22.91 -12.95
C GLN A 262 10.03 23.66 -13.56
#